data_AF-A0A067C5K9-F1
#
_entry.id   AF-A0A067C5K9-F1
#
_cell.length_a   1.000
_cell.length_b   1.000
_cell.length_c   1.000
_cell.angle_alpha   90.00
_cell.angle_beta   90.00
_cell.angle_gamma   90.00
#
_symmetry.space_group_name_H-M   'P 1'
#
loop_
_entity.id
_entity.type
_entity.pdbx_description
1 polymer ?
#
loop_
_entity_poly.entity_id
_entity_poly.type
_entity_poly.pdbx_seq_one_letter_code
_entity_poly.pdbx_strand_id
1 'polypeptide(L)'
;MTTIDNVLWSSVEDQALRTAIAVHGGCHWDLIARSCPRRSALKCKQRWKLLQTRGANKRVWDAREDRLLAALVHQHGPSKWALLASHLVHRNAKQCRERWHNQLDPTIRHTEWTGAEDRLVLLRQHELGNKWSAIADEMPGRTDNAVKNRWHASIKPKHITTATTTPATGVLFADWAPLAAVDWTFFSFP
;
A
#
# COMPACT_ATOMS: atom_id res chain seq x y z
N MET A 1 -43.93 -18.95 5.33
CA MET A 1 -43.01 -18.63 4.22
C MET A 1 -41.88 -17.79 4.80
N THR A 2 -40.84 -18.44 5.33
CA THR A 2 -39.70 -17.76 5.97
C THR A 2 -38.83 -17.16 4.88
N THR A 3 -38.67 -15.84 4.91
CA THR A 3 -37.84 -15.07 3.98
C THR A 3 -36.40 -15.57 4.03
N ILE A 4 -35.97 -16.23 2.96
CA ILE A 4 -34.61 -16.78 2.72
C ILE A 4 -33.56 -15.65 2.61
N ASP A 5 -33.98 -14.39 2.69
CA ASP A 5 -33.24 -13.24 2.18
C ASP A 5 -32.28 -12.54 3.16
N ASN A 6 -32.26 -12.93 4.44
CA ASN A 6 -31.43 -12.33 5.49
C ASN A 6 -30.34 -13.25 6.06
N VAL A 7 -29.98 -14.33 5.36
CA VAL A 7 -28.89 -15.23 5.78
C VAL A 7 -27.54 -14.54 5.61
N LEU A 8 -26.77 -14.42 6.71
CA LEU A 8 -25.37 -13.98 6.71
C LEU A 8 -24.54 -14.84 5.75
N TRP A 9 -23.67 -14.22 4.96
CA TRP A 9 -22.76 -14.95 4.06
C TRP A 9 -21.78 -15.78 4.88
N SER A 10 -21.79 -17.08 4.65
CA SER A 10 -20.82 -18.00 5.25
C SER A 10 -19.45 -17.93 4.56
N SER A 11 -18.41 -18.44 5.23
CA SER A 11 -17.07 -18.56 4.63
C SER A 11 -17.08 -19.47 3.40
N VAL A 12 -17.92 -20.51 3.38
CA VAL A 12 -18.09 -21.43 2.25
C VAL A 12 -18.71 -20.72 1.04
N GLU A 13 -19.75 -19.90 1.28
CA GLU A 13 -20.36 -19.10 0.21
C GLU A 13 -19.40 -18.03 -0.33
N ASP A 14 -18.64 -17.37 0.55
CA ASP A 14 -17.58 -16.45 0.14
C ASP A 14 -16.52 -17.17 -0.70
N GLN A 15 -16.16 -18.40 -0.33
CA GLN A 15 -15.20 -19.21 -1.07
C GLN A 15 -15.73 -19.59 -2.46
N ALA A 16 -16.99 -20.02 -2.56
CA ALA A 16 -17.63 -20.30 -3.84
C ALA A 16 -17.66 -19.06 -4.74
N LEU A 17 -18.00 -17.89 -4.18
CA LEU A 17 -18.01 -16.61 -4.90
C LEU A 17 -16.62 -16.25 -5.45
N ARG A 18 -15.55 -16.44 -4.65
CA ARG A 18 -14.17 -16.17 -5.08
C ARG A 18 -13.73 -17.10 -6.20
N THR A 19 -13.99 -18.39 -6.07
CA THR A 19 -13.66 -19.39 -7.09
C THR A 19 -14.37 -19.04 -8.40
N ALA A 20 -15.67 -18.73 -8.35
CA ALA A 20 -16.43 -18.34 -9.52
C ALA A 20 -15.88 -17.07 -10.19
N ILE A 21 -15.48 -16.06 -9.41
CA ILE A 21 -14.86 -14.83 -9.92
C ILE A 21 -13.46 -15.09 -10.50
N ALA A 22 -12.69 -16.00 -9.90
CA ALA A 22 -11.37 -16.36 -10.40
C ALA A 22 -11.44 -16.96 -11.81
N VAL A 23 -12.53 -17.69 -12.12
CA VAL A 23 -12.80 -18.36 -13.40
C VAL A 23 -13.49 -17.42 -14.40
N HIS A 24 -14.59 -16.78 -14.01
CA HIS A 24 -15.46 -16.03 -14.93
C HIS A 24 -15.21 -14.51 -14.97
N GLY A 25 -14.33 -14.01 -14.10
CA GLY A 25 -14.11 -12.58 -13.90
C GLY A 25 -15.23 -11.91 -13.09
N GLY A 26 -15.15 -10.59 -12.93
CA GLY A 26 -16.12 -9.78 -12.16
C GLY A 26 -17.26 -9.17 -12.98
N CYS A 27 -17.49 -9.65 -14.21
CA CYS A 27 -18.45 -9.08 -15.15
C CYS A 27 -19.67 -9.98 -15.44
N HIS A 28 -19.54 -11.31 -15.35
CA HIS A 28 -20.59 -12.26 -15.72
C HIS A 28 -21.38 -12.79 -14.50
N TRP A 29 -22.17 -11.91 -13.87
CA TRP A 29 -22.85 -12.23 -12.61
C TRP A 29 -23.85 -13.38 -12.67
N ASP A 30 -24.47 -13.61 -13.82
CA ASP A 30 -25.41 -14.73 -14.01
C ASP A 30 -24.68 -16.08 -13.98
N LEU A 31 -23.47 -16.16 -14.53
CA LEU A 31 -22.62 -17.36 -14.44
C LEU A 31 -22.09 -17.56 -13.02
N ILE A 32 -21.65 -16.47 -12.38
CA ILE A 32 -21.17 -16.50 -10.99
C ILE A 32 -22.25 -16.99 -10.03
N ALA A 33 -23.50 -16.55 -10.21
CA ALA A 33 -24.63 -16.95 -9.37
C ALA A 33 -24.91 -18.45 -9.42
N ARG A 34 -24.62 -19.14 -10.53
CA ARG A 34 -24.77 -20.61 -10.63
C ARG A 34 -23.89 -21.37 -9.64
N SER A 35 -22.76 -20.79 -9.26
CA SER A 35 -21.86 -21.34 -8.23
C SER A 35 -22.32 -21.01 -6.80
N CYS A 36 -23.36 -20.18 -6.63
CA CYS A 36 -23.90 -19.77 -5.34
C CYS A 36 -25.42 -20.10 -5.31
N PRO A 37 -25.81 -21.37 -5.12
CA PRO A 37 -27.18 -21.83 -5.38
C PRO A 37 -28.28 -21.16 -4.53
N ARG A 38 -27.92 -20.49 -3.43
CA ARG A 38 -28.85 -19.75 -2.57
C ARG A 38 -28.79 -18.22 -2.76
N ARG A 39 -28.04 -17.71 -3.73
CA ARG A 39 -27.78 -16.28 -3.91
C ARG A 39 -28.02 -15.87 -5.36
N SER A 40 -28.82 -14.83 -5.55
CA SER A 40 -29.01 -14.25 -6.89
C SER A 40 -27.76 -13.49 -7.35
N ALA A 41 -27.66 -13.27 -8.66
CA ALA A 41 -26.60 -12.47 -9.28
C ALA A 41 -26.42 -11.09 -8.62
N LEU A 42 -27.53 -10.41 -8.30
CA LEU A 42 -27.51 -9.13 -7.59
C LEU A 42 -26.87 -9.25 -6.20
N LYS A 43 -27.23 -10.28 -5.43
CA LYS A 43 -26.68 -10.51 -4.09
C LYS A 43 -25.19 -10.87 -4.16
N CYS A 44 -24.76 -11.66 -5.15
CA CYS A 44 -23.34 -11.95 -5.39
C CYS A 44 -22.55 -10.67 -5.69
N LYS A 45 -23.08 -9.80 -6.56
CA LYS A 45 -22.47 -8.50 -6.90
C LYS A 45 -22.35 -7.59 -5.67
N GLN A 46 -23.41 -7.48 -4.88
CA GLN A 46 -23.42 -6.72 -3.64
C GLN A 46 -22.39 -7.26 -2.65
N ARG A 47 -22.33 -8.58 -2.46
CA ARG A 47 -21.36 -9.22 -1.58
C ARG A 47 -19.94 -8.95 -2.04
N TRP A 48 -19.65 -9.11 -3.33
CA TRP A 48 -18.32 -8.85 -3.87
C TRP A 48 -17.86 -7.41 -3.65
N LYS A 49 -18.77 -6.44 -3.82
CA LYS A 49 -18.47 -5.04 -3.51
C LYS A 49 -18.09 -4.88 -2.03
N LEU A 50 -18.85 -5.48 -1.10
CA LEU A 50 -18.55 -5.45 0.33
C LEU A 50 -17.22 -6.10 0.67
N LEU A 51 -16.88 -7.24 0.05
CA LEU A 51 -15.61 -7.93 0.27
C LEU A 51 -14.39 -7.10 -0.14
N GLN A 52 -14.55 -6.17 -1.08
CA GLN A 52 -13.49 -5.26 -1.53
C GLN A 52 -13.39 -3.98 -0.70
N THR A 53 -14.50 -3.53 -0.11
CA THR A 53 -14.55 -2.26 0.65
C THR A 53 -14.47 -2.45 2.15
N ARG A 54 -14.66 -3.67 2.66
CA ARG A 54 -14.66 -3.94 4.10
C ARG A 54 -13.30 -3.62 4.73
N GLY A 55 -13.33 -2.78 5.76
CA GLY A 55 -12.26 -2.67 6.74
C GLY A 55 -10.92 -2.17 6.22
N ALA A 56 -10.87 -1.33 5.20
CA ALA A 56 -9.62 -0.69 4.76
C ALA A 56 -9.04 0.19 5.90
N ASN A 57 -8.28 -0.43 6.80
CA ASN A 57 -7.73 0.21 7.99
C ASN A 57 -6.23 0.50 7.76
N LYS A 58 -5.75 1.62 8.31
CA LYS A 58 -4.33 1.99 8.31
C LYS A 58 -3.52 1.17 9.35
N ARG A 59 -3.75 -0.15 9.41
CA ARG A 59 -3.07 -1.03 10.37
C ARG A 59 -1.74 -1.56 9.82
N VAL A 60 -0.79 -1.84 10.70
CA VAL A 60 0.48 -2.51 10.34
C VAL A 60 0.18 -3.91 9.80
N TRP A 61 0.95 -4.36 8.81
CA TRP A 61 0.86 -5.72 8.26
C TRP A 61 1.36 -6.72 9.28
N ASP A 62 0.54 -7.73 9.57
CA ASP A 62 0.97 -8.86 10.38
C ASP A 62 1.58 -9.98 9.50
N ALA A 63 2.40 -10.83 10.11
CA ALA A 63 3.08 -11.90 9.38
C ALA A 63 2.11 -12.95 8.80
N ARG A 64 0.90 -13.09 9.35
CA ARG A 64 -0.13 -14.00 8.82
C ARG A 64 -0.76 -13.42 7.56
N GLU A 65 -1.03 -12.12 7.53
CA GLU A 65 -1.48 -11.40 6.35
C GLU A 65 -0.44 -11.48 5.23
N ASP A 66 0.84 -11.28 5.55
CA ASP A 66 1.92 -11.37 4.57
C ASP A 66 2.02 -12.78 3.97
N ARG A 67 2.02 -13.82 4.82
CA ARG A 67 2.02 -15.23 4.35
C ARG A 67 0.82 -15.54 3.48
N LEU A 68 -0.37 -15.07 3.86
CA LEU A 68 -1.59 -15.28 3.09
C LEU A 68 -1.52 -14.56 1.74
N LEU A 69 -1.08 -13.30 1.72
CA LEU A 69 -0.93 -12.54 0.48
C LEU A 69 0.09 -13.22 -0.44
N ALA A 70 1.23 -13.67 0.09
CA ALA A 70 2.25 -14.36 -0.69
C ALA A 70 1.74 -15.68 -1.28
N ALA A 71 1.02 -16.49 -0.49
CA ALA A 71 0.40 -17.72 -0.98
C ALA A 71 -0.63 -17.46 -2.09
N LEU A 72 -1.46 -16.43 -1.94
CA LEU A 72 -2.46 -16.05 -2.96
C LEU A 72 -1.80 -15.55 -4.25
N VAL A 73 -0.73 -14.76 -4.14
CA VAL A 73 0.05 -14.31 -5.31
C VAL A 73 0.74 -15.48 -5.99
N HIS A 74 1.29 -16.44 -5.23
CA HIS A 74 1.85 -17.65 -5.80
C HIS A 74 0.80 -18.47 -6.58
N GLN A 75 -0.42 -18.55 -6.06
CA GLN A 75 -1.52 -19.30 -6.68
C GLN A 75 -2.14 -18.60 -7.91
N HIS A 76 -2.28 -17.28 -7.89
CA HIS A 76 -3.07 -16.52 -8.87
C HIS A 76 -2.27 -15.50 -9.70
N GLY A 77 -1.01 -15.27 -9.36
CA GLY A 77 -0.17 -14.22 -9.92
C GLY A 77 -0.42 -12.82 -9.33
N PRO A 78 0.53 -11.87 -9.52
CA PRO A 78 0.47 -10.52 -8.98
C PRO A 78 -0.38 -9.55 -9.84
N SER A 79 -1.60 -9.95 -10.19
CA SER A 79 -2.47 -9.16 -11.09
C SER A 79 -3.91 -9.02 -10.58
N LYS A 80 -4.48 -10.09 -10.00
CA LYS A 80 -5.88 -10.13 -9.56
C LYS A 80 -6.09 -9.52 -8.17
N TRP A 81 -5.57 -8.32 -7.92
CA TRP A 81 -5.52 -7.72 -6.58
C TRP A 81 -6.86 -7.61 -5.85
N ALA A 82 -7.97 -7.37 -6.56
CA ALA A 82 -9.31 -7.37 -5.98
C ALA A 82 -9.70 -8.75 -5.42
N LEU A 83 -9.35 -9.83 -6.14
CA LEU A 83 -9.54 -11.19 -5.67
C LEU A 83 -8.66 -11.49 -4.47
N LEU A 84 -7.36 -11.20 -4.55
CA LEU A 84 -6.43 -11.42 -3.45
C LEU A 84 -6.88 -10.67 -2.18
N ALA A 85 -7.17 -9.38 -2.30
CA ALA A 85 -7.62 -8.55 -1.20
C ALA A 85 -8.92 -9.03 -0.58
N SER A 86 -9.84 -9.61 -1.36
CA SER A 86 -11.08 -10.11 -0.79
C SER A 86 -10.83 -11.15 0.33
N HIS A 87 -9.70 -11.90 0.29
CA HIS A 87 -9.36 -12.90 1.33
C HIS A 87 -8.86 -12.26 2.63
N LEU A 88 -8.43 -11.00 2.56
CA LEU A 88 -7.89 -10.24 3.67
C LEU A 88 -8.98 -9.31 4.21
N VAL A 89 -9.52 -9.63 5.39
CA VAL A 89 -10.72 -8.97 5.94
C VAL A 89 -10.58 -7.45 6.10
N HIS A 90 -9.37 -6.94 6.27
CA HIS A 90 -9.13 -5.51 6.51
C HIS A 90 -8.09 -4.91 5.56
N ARG A 91 -7.90 -5.53 4.38
CA ARG A 91 -7.00 -5.01 3.34
C ARG A 91 -7.78 -4.84 2.06
N ASN A 92 -7.47 -3.76 1.34
CA ASN A 92 -7.98 -3.55 0.01
C ASN A 92 -6.94 -3.91 -1.07
N ALA A 93 -7.38 -3.91 -2.32
CA ALA A 93 -6.56 -4.26 -3.49
C ALA A 93 -5.30 -3.40 -3.60
N LYS A 94 -5.42 -2.09 -3.36
CA LYS A 94 -4.30 -1.15 -3.41
C LYS A 94 -3.24 -1.49 -2.37
N GLN A 95 -3.65 -1.73 -1.13
CA GLN A 95 -2.75 -2.10 -0.03
C GLN A 95 -2.03 -3.42 -0.34
N CYS A 96 -2.74 -4.41 -0.87
CA CYS A 96 -2.14 -5.70 -1.22
C CYS A 96 -1.09 -5.55 -2.32
N ARG A 97 -1.41 -4.81 -3.39
CA ARG A 97 -0.47 -4.51 -4.48
C ARG A 97 0.77 -3.78 -3.96
N GLU A 98 0.56 -2.74 -3.18
CA GLU A 98 1.65 -1.94 -2.60
C GLU A 98 2.53 -2.77 -1.67
N ARG A 99 1.93 -3.61 -0.81
CA ARG A 99 2.67 -4.50 0.08
C ARG A 99 3.52 -5.50 -0.68
N TRP A 100 2.95 -6.11 -1.73
CA TRP A 100 3.67 -7.06 -2.56
C TRP A 100 4.89 -6.41 -3.22
N HIS A 101 4.68 -5.40 -4.05
CA HIS A 101 5.76 -4.79 -4.85
C HIS A 101 6.80 -4.03 -4.03
N ASN A 102 6.50 -3.64 -2.78
CA ASN A 102 7.45 -2.92 -1.95
C ASN A 102 8.18 -3.79 -0.93
N GLN A 103 7.63 -4.95 -0.55
CA GLN A 103 8.17 -5.73 0.58
C GLN A 103 8.13 -7.25 0.44
N LEU A 104 7.18 -7.85 -0.28
CA LEU A 104 7.02 -9.32 -0.30
C LEU A 104 7.51 -9.97 -1.59
N ASP A 105 7.65 -9.21 -2.67
CA ASP A 105 8.16 -9.74 -3.92
C ASP A 105 9.59 -10.28 -3.71
N PRO A 106 9.87 -11.57 -3.99
CA PRO A 106 11.19 -12.17 -3.77
C PRO A 106 12.32 -11.52 -4.56
N THR A 107 12.00 -10.74 -5.60
CA THR A 107 12.99 -9.98 -6.38
C THR A 107 13.56 -8.77 -5.63
N ILE A 108 12.94 -8.39 -4.52
CA ILE A 108 13.36 -7.24 -3.69
C ILE A 108 14.54 -7.64 -2.81
N ARG A 109 15.58 -6.79 -2.81
CA ARG A 109 16.76 -6.94 -1.96
C ARG A 109 16.56 -6.21 -0.63
N HIS A 110 16.62 -6.98 0.46
CA HIS A 110 16.58 -6.47 1.83
C HIS A 110 17.97 -6.19 2.44
N THR A 111 19.03 -6.20 1.63
CA THR A 111 20.39 -5.92 2.08
C THR A 111 20.58 -4.44 2.42
N GLU A 112 21.60 -4.14 3.23
CA GLU A 112 22.00 -2.77 3.54
C GLU A 112 22.33 -1.96 2.27
N TRP A 113 22.18 -0.64 2.37
CA TRP A 113 22.52 0.29 1.30
C TRP A 113 24.02 0.48 1.22
N THR A 114 24.58 0.32 0.03
CA THR A 114 26.00 0.54 -0.22
C THR A 114 26.29 2.02 -0.52
N GLY A 115 27.53 2.46 -0.27
CA GLY A 115 27.96 3.80 -0.67
C GLY A 115 27.93 4.04 -2.18
N ALA A 116 28.02 2.98 -2.99
CA ALA A 116 27.86 3.06 -4.44
C ALA A 116 26.40 3.34 -4.83
N GLU A 117 25.44 2.64 -4.21
CA GLU A 117 24.01 2.91 -4.38
C GLU A 117 23.67 4.35 -3.95
N ASP A 118 24.18 4.82 -2.81
CA ASP A 118 23.95 6.20 -2.35
C ASP A 118 24.46 7.26 -3.33
N ARG A 119 25.67 7.07 -3.87
CA ARG A 119 26.23 7.98 -4.89
C ARG A 119 25.38 8.00 -6.15
N LEU A 120 24.88 6.84 -6.58
CA LEU A 120 24.00 6.74 -7.74
C LEU A 120 22.66 7.45 -7.49
N VAL A 121 22.03 7.24 -6.32
CA VAL A 121 20.81 7.97 -5.95
C VAL A 121 21.04 9.48 -5.99
N LEU A 122 22.15 9.96 -5.43
CA LEU A 122 22.48 11.38 -5.40
C LEU A 122 22.66 11.97 -6.81
N LEU A 123 23.48 11.32 -7.63
CA LEU A 123 23.74 11.78 -9.00
C LEU A 123 22.44 11.83 -9.82
N ARG A 124 21.66 10.75 -9.79
CA ARG A 124 20.42 10.69 -10.57
C ARG A 124 19.34 11.61 -10.03
N GLN A 125 19.26 11.83 -8.72
CA GLN A 125 18.33 12.80 -8.16
C GLN A 125 18.67 14.23 -8.61
N HIS A 126 19.96 14.57 -8.73
CA HIS A 126 20.39 15.85 -9.27
C HIS A 126 20.02 16.01 -10.75
N GLU A 127 20.21 14.96 -11.57
CA GLU A 127 19.91 14.99 -13.01
C GLU A 127 18.42 14.92 -13.36
N LEU A 128 17.68 14.04 -12.67
CA LEU A 128 16.31 13.66 -13.02
C LEU A 128 15.25 14.23 -12.05
N GLY A 129 15.66 14.73 -10.89
CA GLY A 129 14.77 15.09 -9.80
C GLY A 129 14.17 13.87 -9.09
N ASN A 130 12.94 14.01 -8.57
CA ASN A 130 12.24 12.98 -7.80
C ASN A 130 11.61 11.87 -8.67
N LYS A 131 12.25 11.48 -9.78
CA LYS A 131 11.81 10.40 -10.68
C LYS A 131 12.24 9.04 -10.13
N TRP A 132 11.74 8.67 -8.95
CA TRP A 132 12.21 7.51 -8.19
C TRP A 132 12.18 6.18 -8.95
N SER A 133 11.16 5.96 -9.78
CA SER A 133 11.06 4.76 -10.61
C SER A 133 12.21 4.66 -11.61
N ALA A 134 12.54 5.74 -12.30
CA ALA A 134 13.66 5.76 -13.25
C ALA A 134 15.01 5.53 -12.55
N ILE A 135 15.18 6.05 -11.33
CA ILE A 135 16.38 5.81 -10.52
C ILE A 135 16.46 4.34 -10.07
N ALA A 136 15.32 3.76 -9.68
CA ALA A 136 15.25 2.36 -9.24
C ALA A 136 15.51 1.36 -10.38
N ASP A 137 15.17 1.71 -11.63
CA ASP A 137 15.46 0.88 -12.80
C ASP A 137 16.97 0.63 -13.00
N GLU A 138 17.83 1.54 -12.51
CA GLU A 138 19.29 1.39 -12.52
C GLU A 138 19.84 0.61 -11.30
N MET A 139 18.97 0.17 -10.39
CA MET A 139 19.34 -0.47 -9.12
C MET A 139 18.65 -1.83 -8.95
N PRO A 140 19.25 -2.92 -9.44
CA PRO A 140 18.67 -4.26 -9.36
C PRO A 140 18.24 -4.62 -7.93
N GLY A 141 16.96 -4.97 -7.79
CA GLY A 141 16.34 -5.36 -6.52
C GLY A 141 15.99 -4.22 -5.56
N ARG A 142 16.18 -2.95 -5.94
CA ARG A 142 15.66 -1.80 -5.19
C ARG A 142 14.36 -1.31 -5.83
N THR A 143 13.38 -0.98 -5.00
CA THR A 143 12.11 -0.42 -5.45
C THR A 143 12.19 1.11 -5.46
N ASP A 144 11.34 1.74 -6.27
CA ASP A 144 11.17 3.20 -6.30
C ASP A 144 10.87 3.75 -4.90
N ASN A 145 10.05 3.04 -4.12
CA ASN A 145 9.76 3.39 -2.74
C ASN A 145 10.99 3.27 -1.83
N ALA A 146 11.84 2.25 -2.03
CA ALA A 146 13.08 2.10 -1.27
C ALA A 146 14.06 3.24 -1.57
N VAL A 147 14.23 3.62 -2.83
CA VAL A 147 15.07 4.75 -3.26
C VAL A 147 14.58 6.07 -2.65
N LYS A 148 13.28 6.37 -2.79
CA LYS A 148 12.66 7.55 -2.17
C LYS A 148 12.91 7.59 -0.66
N ASN A 149 12.71 6.46 0.03
CA ASN A 149 12.93 6.37 1.46
C ASN A 149 14.39 6.61 1.83
N ARG A 150 15.33 6.03 1.08
CA ARG A 150 16.77 6.24 1.29
C ARG A 150 17.15 7.71 1.13
N TRP A 151 16.63 8.37 0.11
CA TRP A 151 16.84 9.79 -0.11
C TRP A 151 16.41 10.62 1.10
N HIS A 152 15.16 10.47 1.54
CA HIS A 152 14.61 11.26 2.64
C HIS A 152 15.22 10.94 4.00
N ALA A 153 15.54 9.66 4.26
CA ALA A 153 16.04 9.23 5.56
C ALA A 153 17.54 9.46 5.76
N SER A 154 18.36 9.44 4.70
CA SER A 154 19.81 9.39 4.85
C SER A 154 20.59 10.35 3.96
N ILE A 155 20.10 10.68 2.77
CA ILE A 155 20.88 11.48 1.81
C ILE A 155 20.53 12.96 1.96
N LYS A 156 19.25 13.34 1.83
CA LYS A 156 18.80 14.73 1.89
C LYS A 156 19.25 15.47 3.17
N PRO A 157 19.14 14.90 4.39
CA PRO A 157 19.61 15.59 5.60
C PRO A 157 21.11 15.88 5.59
N LYS A 158 21.95 14.92 5.13
CA LYS A 158 23.41 15.09 5.08
C LYS A 158 23.83 16.26 4.19
N HIS A 159 23.10 16.51 3.10
CA HIS A 159 23.41 17.59 2.16
C HIS A 159 22.83 18.95 2.54
N ILE A 160 21.75 18.99 3.34
CA ILE A 160 21.22 20.25 3.88
C ILE A 160 22.15 20.77 4.99
N THR A 161 22.65 19.89 5.86
CA THR A 161 23.51 20.30 6.99
C THR A 161 24.88 20.80 6.53
N THR A 162 25.42 20.29 5.40
CA THR A 162 26.69 20.76 4.84
C THR A 162 26.62 22.14 4.18
N ALA A 163 25.43 22.72 3.98
CA ALA A 163 25.25 24.02 3.34
C ALA A 163 25.16 25.20 4.33
N THR A 164 25.30 24.96 5.64
CA THR A 164 25.30 26.02 6.66
C THR A 164 26.52 25.88 7.57
N THR A 165 27.71 26.11 7.00
CA THR A 165 28.90 26.47 7.77
C THR A 165 29.15 27.96 7.55
N THR A 166 28.44 28.80 8.29
CA THR A 166 28.86 30.17 8.57
C THR A 166 29.95 30.08 9.63
N PRO A 167 31.09 30.79 9.50
CA PRO A 167 32.16 30.74 10.49
C PRO A 167 31.68 31.32 11.82
N ALA A 168 32.17 30.73 12.90
CA ALA A 168 31.95 31.18 14.26
C ALA A 168 32.46 32.61 14.45
N THR A 169 31.55 33.53 14.74
CA THR A 169 31.85 34.72 15.54
C THR A 169 30.78 34.82 16.60
N GLY A 170 31.21 34.65 17.84
CA GLY A 170 30.34 34.68 19.00
C GLY A 170 29.69 36.05 19.16
N VAL A 171 28.38 36.03 19.37
CA VAL A 171 27.71 37.02 20.21
C VAL A 171 26.61 36.28 20.95
N LEU A 172 26.73 36.27 22.28
CA LEU A 172 25.67 35.87 23.19
C LEU A 172 24.52 36.86 23.01
N PHE A 173 23.33 36.38 22.68
CA PHE A 173 22.11 37.10 23.02
C PHE A 173 21.10 36.13 23.64
N ALA A 174 20.74 36.49 24.86
CA ALA A 174 19.82 35.83 25.75
C ALA A 174 18.37 35.89 25.26
N ASP A 175 17.61 34.90 25.72
CA ASP A 175 16.20 34.91 26.09
C ASP A 175 15.15 35.48 25.13
N TRP A 176 14.39 34.56 24.53
CA TRP A 176 12.98 34.75 24.18
C TRP A 176 12.21 33.44 24.41
N ALA A 177 11.32 33.47 25.40
CA ALA A 177 10.38 32.39 25.74
C ALA A 177 9.11 32.46 24.85
N PRO A 178 8.28 31.40 24.79
CA PRO A 178 7.40 31.13 23.65
C PRO A 178 6.05 31.85 23.74
N LEU A 179 5.58 32.42 22.62
CA LEU A 179 4.19 32.84 22.49
C LEU A 179 3.30 31.70 21.96
N ALA A 180 2.37 31.37 22.84
CA ALA A 180 1.12 30.64 22.72
C ALA A 180 0.47 30.50 21.32
N ALA A 181 -0.03 29.28 21.11
CA ALA A 181 -1.36 28.94 20.59
C ALA A 181 -1.95 29.83 19.48
N VAL A 182 -1.88 29.33 18.24
CA VAL A 182 -2.82 29.73 17.19
C VAL A 182 -4.00 28.77 17.25
N ASP A 183 -5.14 29.32 17.69
CA ASP A 183 -6.47 28.72 17.67
C ASP A 183 -6.93 28.54 16.21
N TRP A 184 -7.33 27.33 15.84
CA TRP A 184 -7.71 26.93 14.48
C TRP A 184 -9.23 26.94 14.25
N THR A 185 -9.99 27.72 15.02
CA THR A 185 -11.45 27.79 14.88
C THR A 185 -11.93 28.97 14.03
N PHE A 186 -11.50 29.11 12.77
CA PHE A 186 -12.25 29.94 11.81
C PHE A 186 -11.94 29.55 10.36
N PHE A 187 -12.65 28.56 9.82
CA PHE A 187 -13.08 28.54 8.42
C PHE A 187 -14.34 27.68 8.30
N SER A 188 -15.48 28.34 8.52
CA SER A 188 -16.77 27.91 7.97
C SER A 188 -16.92 28.44 6.55
N PHE A 189 -17.77 27.72 5.80
CA PHE A 189 -18.45 28.02 4.54
C PHE A 189 -17.88 27.37 3.26
N PRO A 190 -18.75 27.06 2.26
CA PRO A 190 -20.23 27.04 2.26
C PRO A 190 -20.84 25.62 2.15
#